data_AF-A0A3B9JXW6-F1
#
_entry.id   AF-A0A3B9JXW6-F1
#
_cell.length_a   1.000
_cell.length_b   1.000
_cell.length_c   1.000
_cell.angle_alpha   90.00
_cell.angle_beta   90.00
_cell.angle_gamma   90.00
#
_symmetry.space_group_name_H-M   'P 1'
#
loop_
_entity.id
_entity.type
_entity.pdbx_description
1 polymer ?
#
loop_
_entity_poly.entity_id
_entity_poly.type
_entity_poly.pdbx_seq_one_letter_code
_entity_poly.pdbx_strand_id
1 'polypeptide(L)'
;QALNESVDSCAMMIWFTDGAVNPRSGDQLASLSSLCRPDITVGEIPSGPSTYGLMQEFRSAGIPIFGVFLSNDKDSEASSDELWLTGFMKPLVEGRAQVPAVADRPGGELTCGEVDVNGFAPPGQANGAFIDAADPVLLAFQFLKIGGQISGGNGIAITKGRFVVPQGTAGFQVIVSSTDWALTGPEGSEFSASDTAPRGVVAAQSGGATKVSVGVGADESLVGQWQLATSAEYSELFLYTGLTIELDRDKVSTILSDFDNTLTGRIVRTQEFKSLPVDLELYADSNFNMSLLEDGVLVSQDIDLEYTNDGQFKIERFNPGSQSGELELWLTLSLGDSFQPITSRFNLKIVDKTSLATPASDVIELSVLEGPSGVATGVLTITGPNVSSASTFCLSREPNRLDDTLVRGEQPIGRSADFGWTFAGLTSTPNGNCVDVAQDETKTITIEARNPTQANSVITSSWQVTSTTPGTAAAFEAPLTIEFESVTQ
;
A
#
# COMPACT_ATOMS: atom_id res chain seq x y z
N GLN A 1 -13.41 -22.77 -18.13
CA GLN A 1 -12.51 -21.72 -18.66
C GLN A 1 -11.97 -21.03 -17.41
N ALA A 2 -10.67 -21.07 -17.18
CA ALA A 2 -10.10 -20.53 -15.93
C ALA A 2 -10.40 -19.03 -15.86
N LEU A 3 -10.84 -18.55 -14.70
CA LEU A 3 -11.16 -17.13 -14.46
C LEU A 3 -9.94 -16.19 -14.68
N ASN A 4 -8.73 -16.76 -14.83
CA ASN A 4 -7.47 -16.02 -14.97
C ASN A 4 -7.16 -15.51 -16.40
N GLU A 5 -7.96 -15.81 -17.43
CA GLU A 5 -7.57 -15.53 -18.84
C GLU A 5 -8.38 -14.43 -19.58
N SER A 6 -9.28 -13.70 -18.93
CA SER A 6 -10.04 -12.62 -19.59
C SER A 6 -9.71 -11.23 -19.05
N VAL A 7 -9.53 -10.28 -19.97
CA VAL A 7 -9.29 -8.84 -19.72
C VAL A 7 -10.50 -8.13 -19.07
N ASP A 8 -11.66 -8.82 -19.00
CA ASP A 8 -12.83 -8.46 -18.18
C ASP A 8 -12.96 -9.43 -16.98
N SER A 9 -11.92 -9.56 -16.16
CA SER A 9 -11.97 -10.42 -14.97
C SER A 9 -12.82 -9.78 -13.87
N CYS A 10 -13.70 -10.58 -13.25
CA CYS A 10 -14.48 -10.15 -12.10
C CYS A 10 -13.53 -9.73 -10.97
N ALA A 11 -13.49 -8.44 -10.62
CA ALA A 11 -12.61 -7.93 -9.58
C ALA A 11 -13.16 -8.13 -8.17
N MET A 12 -14.48 -8.31 -8.02
CA MET A 12 -15.17 -8.48 -6.75
C MET A 12 -16.58 -9.05 -6.98
N MET A 13 -17.04 -9.93 -6.08
CA MET A 13 -18.43 -10.37 -6.03
C MET A 13 -19.12 -9.75 -4.81
N ILE A 14 -20.24 -9.07 -5.03
CA ILE A 14 -21.13 -8.61 -3.96
C ILE A 14 -22.47 -9.33 -4.10
N TRP A 15 -22.82 -10.14 -3.10
CA TRP A 15 -24.04 -10.91 -3.04
C TRP A 15 -25.00 -10.31 -2.02
N PHE A 16 -26.00 -9.58 -2.52
CA PHE A 16 -27.11 -9.07 -1.73
C PHE A 16 -28.25 -10.09 -1.68
N THR A 17 -28.78 -10.35 -0.48
CA THR A 17 -29.99 -11.15 -0.31
C THR A 17 -30.73 -10.77 0.97
N ASP A 18 -32.05 -10.91 0.94
CA ASP A 18 -32.98 -10.74 2.05
C ASP A 18 -33.58 -12.08 2.52
N GLY A 19 -33.13 -13.19 1.91
CA GLY A 19 -33.58 -14.54 2.23
C GLY A 19 -32.49 -15.60 2.02
N ALA A 20 -32.86 -16.86 2.25
CA ALA A 20 -31.96 -17.99 2.16
C ALA A 20 -31.37 -18.24 0.76
N VAL A 21 -30.28 -19.02 0.71
CA VAL A 21 -29.67 -19.51 -0.53
C VAL A 21 -30.65 -20.43 -1.26
N ASN A 22 -31.37 -19.89 -2.26
CA ASN A 22 -32.39 -20.64 -3.02
C ASN A 22 -32.12 -20.67 -4.54
N PRO A 23 -31.12 -21.43 -4.99
CA PRO A 23 -30.86 -21.64 -6.40
C PRO A 23 -32.05 -22.37 -7.07
N ARG A 24 -32.56 -21.76 -8.14
CA ARG A 24 -33.82 -22.02 -8.84
C ARG A 24 -34.27 -23.50 -8.91
N SER A 25 -35.46 -23.81 -8.36
CA SER A 25 -36.33 -25.00 -8.57
C SER A 25 -35.65 -26.37 -8.74
N GLY A 26 -34.56 -26.62 -8.02
CA GLY A 26 -33.84 -27.89 -7.97
C GLY A 26 -33.37 -28.18 -6.55
N ASP A 27 -32.74 -29.34 -6.36
CA ASP A 27 -32.19 -29.77 -5.07
C ASP A 27 -31.21 -28.71 -4.51
N GLN A 28 -31.68 -27.96 -3.51
CA GLN A 28 -30.94 -26.86 -2.88
C GLN A 28 -29.58 -27.35 -2.34
N LEU A 29 -29.51 -28.62 -1.93
CA LEU A 29 -28.27 -29.22 -1.47
C LEU A 29 -27.29 -29.47 -2.60
N ALA A 30 -27.73 -29.91 -3.78
CA ALA A 30 -26.82 -30.08 -4.92
C ALA A 30 -26.13 -28.76 -5.31
N SER A 31 -26.83 -27.64 -5.15
CA SER A 31 -26.26 -26.31 -5.40
C SER A 31 -25.32 -25.87 -4.27
N LEU A 32 -25.69 -26.06 -3.00
CA LEU A 32 -24.79 -25.83 -1.87
C LEU A 32 -23.52 -26.67 -1.98
N SER A 33 -23.66 -27.92 -2.41
CA SER A 33 -22.55 -28.84 -2.65
C SER A 33 -21.63 -28.36 -3.76
N SER A 34 -22.17 -27.70 -4.79
CA SER A 34 -21.39 -27.10 -5.87
C SER A 34 -20.69 -25.80 -5.46
N LEU A 35 -21.31 -25.01 -4.58
CA LEU A 35 -20.77 -23.74 -4.10
C LEU A 35 -19.70 -23.94 -3.01
N CYS A 36 -19.91 -24.88 -2.09
CA CYS A 36 -19.08 -25.09 -0.90
C CYS A 36 -18.20 -26.34 -0.99
N ARG A 37 -18.82 -27.54 -0.98
CA ARG A 37 -18.14 -28.84 -1.03
C ARG A 37 -19.12 -29.98 -1.32
N PRO A 38 -18.73 -31.02 -2.08
CA PRO A 38 -19.66 -32.01 -2.64
C PRO A 38 -20.38 -32.90 -1.61
N ASP A 39 -19.85 -33.01 -0.39
CA ASP A 39 -20.26 -33.92 0.68
C ASP A 39 -21.27 -33.33 1.68
N ILE A 40 -21.83 -32.14 1.40
CA ILE A 40 -22.97 -31.61 2.17
C ILE A 40 -24.21 -32.47 1.90
N THR A 41 -24.90 -32.89 2.97
CA THR A 41 -26.15 -33.66 2.86
C THR A 41 -27.23 -33.11 3.80
N VAL A 42 -28.48 -33.59 3.63
CA VAL A 42 -29.62 -33.23 4.51
C VAL A 42 -29.33 -33.56 5.99
N GLY A 43 -28.62 -34.66 6.25
CA GLY A 43 -28.50 -35.25 7.59
C GLY A 43 -27.17 -34.98 8.29
N GLU A 44 -26.20 -34.38 7.60
CA GLU A 44 -24.85 -34.16 8.14
C GLU A 44 -24.20 -32.92 7.54
N ILE A 45 -23.61 -32.11 8.42
CA ILE A 45 -22.66 -31.06 8.04
C ILE A 45 -21.26 -31.66 8.12
N PRO A 46 -20.58 -31.86 6.98
CA PRO A 46 -19.28 -32.50 6.96
C PRO A 46 -18.24 -31.65 7.66
N SER A 47 -17.36 -32.30 8.42
CA SER A 47 -16.22 -31.66 9.10
C SER A 47 -14.89 -32.15 8.52
N GLY A 48 -13.87 -31.30 8.56
CA GLY A 48 -12.51 -31.64 8.09
C GLY A 48 -12.24 -31.36 6.61
N PRO A 49 -11.02 -31.67 6.13
CA PRO A 49 -10.56 -31.27 4.80
C PRO A 49 -11.27 -32.03 3.67
N SER A 50 -11.57 -31.32 2.58
CA SER A 50 -12.19 -31.86 1.35
C SER A 50 -11.84 -30.96 0.16
N THR A 51 -12.18 -31.41 -1.04
CA THR A 51 -12.21 -30.56 -2.23
C THR A 51 -13.31 -29.51 -2.09
N TYR A 52 -12.95 -28.24 -2.19
CA TYR A 52 -13.89 -27.12 -2.13
C TYR A 52 -14.56 -26.88 -3.49
N GLY A 53 -15.70 -26.21 -3.45
CA GLY A 53 -16.51 -25.83 -4.60
C GLY A 53 -16.16 -24.43 -5.14
N LEU A 54 -17.10 -23.85 -5.88
CA LEU A 54 -16.91 -22.62 -6.63
C LEU A 54 -16.42 -21.43 -5.77
N MET A 55 -16.85 -21.30 -4.51
CA MET A 55 -16.42 -20.18 -3.66
C MET A 55 -14.92 -20.19 -3.39
N GLN A 56 -14.28 -21.36 -3.34
CA GLN A 56 -12.83 -21.45 -3.24
C GLN A 56 -12.15 -21.02 -4.54
N GLU A 57 -12.72 -21.33 -5.70
CA GLU A 57 -12.16 -20.90 -6.98
C GLU A 57 -12.12 -19.37 -7.10
N PHE A 58 -13.17 -18.68 -6.62
CA PHE A 58 -13.17 -17.22 -6.52
C PHE A 58 -12.03 -16.69 -5.64
N ARG A 59 -11.82 -17.29 -4.45
CA ARG A 59 -10.72 -16.89 -3.54
C ARG A 59 -9.36 -17.11 -4.17
N SER A 60 -9.13 -18.29 -4.76
CA SER A 60 -7.88 -18.65 -5.43
C SER A 60 -7.60 -17.76 -6.64
N ALA A 61 -8.62 -17.20 -7.27
CA ALA A 61 -8.50 -16.21 -8.34
C ALA A 61 -8.32 -14.77 -7.82
N GLY A 62 -8.20 -14.57 -6.50
CA GLY A 62 -8.04 -13.25 -5.89
C GLY A 62 -9.31 -12.40 -5.89
N ILE A 63 -10.50 -13.00 -6.06
CA ILE A 63 -11.78 -12.30 -6.14
C ILE A 63 -12.42 -12.29 -4.74
N PRO A 64 -12.48 -11.13 -4.04
CA PRO A 64 -13.14 -11.03 -2.75
C PRO A 64 -14.65 -11.15 -2.89
N ILE A 65 -15.26 -11.77 -1.88
CA ILE A 65 -16.70 -12.05 -1.81
C ILE A 65 -17.29 -11.28 -0.63
N PHE A 66 -18.28 -10.43 -0.90
CA PHE A 66 -19.05 -9.73 0.12
C PHE A 66 -20.48 -10.28 0.14
N GLY A 67 -20.82 -11.00 1.20
CA GLY A 67 -22.17 -11.51 1.42
C GLY A 67 -22.94 -10.55 2.30
N VAL A 68 -24.08 -10.06 1.82
CA VAL A 68 -24.86 -9.02 2.48
C VAL A 68 -26.26 -9.55 2.70
N PHE A 69 -26.57 -9.89 3.94
CA PHE A 69 -27.86 -10.40 4.36
C PHE A 69 -28.62 -9.33 5.13
N LEU A 70 -29.83 -8.99 4.64
CA LEU A 70 -30.75 -8.11 5.35
C LEU A 70 -31.85 -8.97 6.00
N SER A 71 -31.75 -9.23 7.30
CA SER A 71 -32.79 -9.93 8.06
C SER A 71 -33.97 -9.00 8.30
N ASN A 72 -35.05 -9.17 7.54
CA ASN A 72 -36.24 -8.35 7.74
C ASN A 72 -37.10 -8.95 8.87
N ASP A 73 -36.74 -8.66 10.13
CA ASP A 73 -37.43 -9.17 11.34
C ASP A 73 -38.92 -8.79 11.42
N LYS A 74 -39.40 -7.90 10.54
CA LYS A 74 -40.81 -7.51 10.44
C LYS A 74 -41.69 -8.58 9.80
N ASP A 75 -41.10 -9.54 9.09
CA ASP A 75 -41.78 -10.69 8.51
C ASP A 75 -41.31 -11.98 9.22
N SER A 76 -41.65 -12.10 10.52
CA SER A 76 -41.22 -13.19 11.40
C SER A 76 -41.90 -14.56 11.13
N GLU A 77 -41.93 -15.00 9.86
CA GLU A 77 -42.40 -16.32 9.44
C GLU A 77 -41.35 -17.11 8.63
N ALA A 78 -40.05 -16.78 8.76
CA ALA A 78 -39.00 -17.58 8.15
C ALA A 78 -39.08 -19.03 8.66
N SER A 79 -39.20 -19.99 7.75
CA SER A 79 -39.29 -21.42 8.10
C SER A 79 -37.98 -21.92 8.73
N SER A 80 -38.03 -23.02 9.49
CA SER A 80 -36.81 -23.65 10.03
C SER A 80 -35.80 -24.01 8.94
N ASP A 81 -36.29 -24.41 7.76
CA ASP A 81 -35.47 -24.69 6.59
C ASP A 81 -34.79 -23.43 6.03
N GLU A 82 -35.50 -22.31 6.01
CA GLU A 82 -34.96 -21.03 5.54
C GLU A 82 -33.88 -20.47 6.48
N LEU A 83 -34.11 -20.56 7.79
CA LEU A 83 -33.11 -20.21 8.81
C LEU A 83 -31.85 -21.10 8.68
N TRP A 84 -32.06 -22.40 8.45
CA TRP A 84 -30.95 -23.34 8.26
C TRP A 84 -30.14 -23.03 7.00
N LEU A 85 -30.80 -22.77 5.87
CA LEU A 85 -30.16 -22.41 4.60
C LEU A 85 -29.43 -21.06 4.64
N THR A 86 -29.96 -20.09 5.39
CA THR A 86 -29.28 -18.80 5.63
C THR A 86 -27.95 -19.01 6.37
N GLY A 87 -27.89 -20.00 7.26
CA GLY A 87 -26.67 -20.39 7.96
C GLY A 87 -25.48 -20.77 7.07
N PHE A 88 -25.72 -21.12 5.80
CA PHE A 88 -24.66 -21.44 4.84
C PHE A 88 -24.02 -20.23 4.19
N MET A 89 -24.62 -19.02 4.30
CA MET A 89 -24.06 -17.83 3.68
C MET A 89 -22.70 -17.46 4.24
N LYS A 90 -22.58 -17.41 5.57
CA LYS A 90 -21.32 -17.06 6.22
C LYS A 90 -20.16 -17.98 5.86
N PRO A 91 -20.27 -19.33 5.93
CA PRO A 91 -19.17 -20.20 5.52
C PRO A 91 -18.87 -20.11 4.02
N LEU A 92 -19.86 -19.90 3.15
CA LEU A 92 -19.63 -19.66 1.72
C LEU A 92 -18.82 -18.37 1.48
N VAL A 93 -19.10 -17.32 2.24
CA VAL A 93 -18.55 -15.96 2.06
C VAL A 93 -17.24 -15.74 2.80
N GLU A 94 -17.03 -16.35 3.96
CA GLU A 94 -15.81 -16.19 4.78
C GLU A 94 -14.89 -17.42 4.72
N GLY A 95 -15.38 -18.54 4.16
CA GLY A 95 -14.60 -19.77 3.97
C GLY A 95 -14.79 -20.76 5.11
N ARG A 96 -15.13 -20.28 6.32
CA ARG A 96 -15.43 -21.13 7.47
C ARG A 96 -16.36 -20.44 8.45
N ALA A 97 -17.41 -21.15 8.90
CA ALA A 97 -18.28 -20.66 9.98
C ALA A 97 -19.13 -21.79 10.59
N GLN A 98 -19.80 -21.46 11.69
CA GLN A 98 -20.81 -22.34 12.30
C GLN A 98 -22.16 -22.15 11.60
N VAL A 99 -22.74 -23.27 11.14
CA VAL A 99 -24.13 -23.34 10.68
C VAL A 99 -25.00 -23.70 11.89
N PRO A 100 -26.03 -22.90 12.24
CA PRO A 100 -26.89 -23.18 13.38
C PRO A 100 -27.72 -24.44 13.14
N ALA A 101 -27.92 -25.24 14.19
CA ALA A 101 -28.91 -26.32 14.18
C ALA A 101 -30.31 -25.73 14.30
N VAL A 102 -31.26 -26.20 13.47
CA VAL A 102 -32.65 -25.72 13.50
C VAL A 102 -33.59 -26.90 13.40
N ALA A 103 -34.45 -27.09 14.40
CA ALA A 103 -35.46 -28.15 14.46
C ALA A 103 -34.90 -29.57 14.14
N ASP A 104 -35.14 -30.07 12.94
CA ASP A 104 -34.75 -31.39 12.40
C ASP A 104 -33.47 -31.37 11.54
N ARG A 105 -32.80 -30.21 11.45
CA ARG A 105 -31.59 -30.01 10.68
C ARG A 105 -30.34 -29.98 11.57
N PRO A 106 -29.23 -30.65 11.16
CA PRO A 106 -27.99 -30.62 11.91
C PRO A 106 -27.33 -29.25 11.84
N GLY A 107 -26.65 -28.86 12.93
CA GLY A 107 -25.72 -27.73 12.95
C GLY A 107 -24.29 -28.22 13.05
N GLY A 108 -23.34 -27.34 12.80
CA GLY A 108 -21.92 -27.69 12.85
C GLY A 108 -21.03 -26.70 12.12
N GLU A 109 -19.73 -26.90 12.29
CA GLU A 109 -18.73 -26.13 11.57
C GLU A 109 -18.68 -26.58 10.11
N LEU A 110 -18.78 -25.62 9.19
CA LEU A 110 -18.64 -25.86 7.76
C LEU A 110 -17.46 -25.05 7.23
N THR A 111 -16.57 -25.74 6.51
CA THR A 111 -15.46 -25.13 5.79
C THR A 111 -15.71 -25.24 4.30
N CYS A 112 -15.90 -24.09 3.64
CA CYS A 112 -16.12 -23.93 2.20
C CYS A 112 -14.91 -23.36 1.45
N GLY A 113 -13.82 -23.07 2.15
CA GLY A 113 -12.57 -22.64 1.55
C GLY A 113 -11.38 -22.84 2.46
N GLU A 114 -10.18 -22.74 1.89
CA GLU A 114 -8.92 -22.79 2.63
C GLU A 114 -8.80 -21.53 3.48
N VAL A 115 -8.70 -21.72 4.80
CA VAL A 115 -8.43 -20.66 5.76
C VAL A 115 -7.51 -21.17 6.87
N ASP A 116 -6.76 -20.27 7.47
CA ASP A 116 -5.90 -20.55 8.62
C ASP A 116 -6.71 -20.71 9.92
N VAL A 117 -5.99 -20.86 11.04
CA VAL A 117 -6.61 -21.00 12.38
C VAL A 117 -7.42 -19.76 12.81
N ASN A 118 -7.11 -18.59 12.24
CA ASN A 118 -7.76 -17.32 12.53
C ASN A 118 -8.90 -17.01 11.54
N GLY A 119 -9.10 -17.86 10.53
CA GLY A 119 -10.12 -17.67 9.50
C GLY A 119 -9.67 -16.83 8.29
N PHE A 120 -8.37 -16.58 8.13
CA PHE A 120 -7.84 -15.85 6.98
C PHE A 120 -7.48 -16.80 5.84
N ALA A 121 -7.80 -16.39 4.61
CA ALA A 121 -7.37 -17.10 3.42
C ALA A 121 -5.84 -17.10 3.29
N PRO A 122 -5.23 -18.15 2.70
CA PRO A 122 -3.81 -18.18 2.40
C PRO A 122 -3.35 -16.97 1.59
N PRO A 123 -2.09 -16.52 1.71
CA PRO A 123 -1.60 -15.40 0.92
C PRO A 123 -1.72 -15.64 -0.59
N GLY A 124 -2.04 -14.58 -1.33
CA GLY A 124 -2.40 -14.67 -2.75
C GLY A 124 -3.87 -15.02 -3.01
N GLN A 125 -4.62 -15.46 -2.00
CA GLN A 125 -6.07 -15.66 -2.09
C GLN A 125 -6.84 -14.51 -1.44
N ALA A 126 -8.08 -14.29 -1.89
CA ALA A 126 -8.94 -13.24 -1.32
C ALA A 126 -9.70 -13.71 -0.07
N ASN A 127 -9.77 -12.83 0.92
CA ASN A 127 -10.74 -12.94 2.00
C ASN A 127 -12.14 -12.50 1.51
N GLY A 128 -13.16 -12.95 2.21
CA GLY A 128 -14.51 -12.44 2.03
C GLY A 128 -15.07 -11.96 3.36
N ALA A 129 -16.18 -11.23 3.30
CA ALA A 129 -16.79 -10.61 4.48
C ALA A 129 -18.31 -10.79 4.44
N PHE A 130 -18.86 -11.36 5.52
CA PHE A 130 -20.30 -11.50 5.68
C PHE A 130 -20.86 -10.38 6.57
N ILE A 131 -21.81 -9.64 6.03
CA ILE A 131 -22.53 -8.56 6.72
C ILE A 131 -23.97 -9.03 6.92
N ASP A 132 -24.34 -9.21 8.18
CA ASP A 132 -25.71 -9.48 8.62
C ASP A 132 -26.28 -8.21 9.25
N ALA A 133 -27.40 -7.72 8.72
CA ALA A 133 -28.04 -6.51 9.21
C ALA A 133 -29.55 -6.70 9.35
N ALA A 134 -30.10 -6.29 10.49
CA ALA A 134 -31.55 -6.26 10.73
C ALA A 134 -32.20 -4.89 10.39
N ASP A 135 -31.37 -3.87 10.14
CA ASP A 135 -31.80 -2.50 9.88
C ASP A 135 -31.08 -1.95 8.62
N PRO A 136 -31.82 -1.50 7.59
CA PRO A 136 -31.21 -0.89 6.40
C PRO A 136 -30.34 0.33 6.72
N VAL A 137 -30.60 1.08 7.80
CA VAL A 137 -29.76 2.21 8.23
C VAL A 137 -28.42 1.72 8.76
N LEU A 138 -28.44 0.66 9.58
CA LEU A 138 -27.22 0.01 10.05
C LEU A 138 -26.42 -0.57 8.88
N LEU A 139 -27.10 -1.18 7.90
CA LEU A 139 -26.44 -1.69 6.71
C LEU A 139 -25.74 -0.58 5.92
N ALA A 140 -26.43 0.54 5.68
CA ALA A 140 -25.84 1.70 5.02
C ALA A 140 -24.65 2.25 5.80
N PHE A 141 -24.76 2.31 7.13
CA PHE A 141 -23.66 2.70 8.01
C PHE A 141 -22.44 1.78 7.86
N GLN A 142 -22.61 0.44 7.83
CA GLN A 142 -21.51 -0.50 7.63
C GLN A 142 -20.83 -0.33 6.26
N PHE A 143 -21.59 -0.11 5.19
CA PHE A 143 -21.00 0.15 3.87
C PHE A 143 -20.20 1.45 3.83
N LEU A 144 -20.72 2.51 4.46
CA LEU A 144 -20.00 3.77 4.56
C LEU A 144 -18.69 3.57 5.36
N LYS A 145 -18.72 2.79 6.46
CA LYS A 145 -17.51 2.44 7.22
C LYS A 145 -16.48 1.70 6.39
N ILE A 146 -16.89 0.69 5.64
CA ILE A 146 -15.99 -0.06 4.73
C ILE A 146 -15.37 0.91 3.72
N GLY A 147 -16.17 1.80 3.14
CA GLY A 147 -15.65 2.86 2.26
C GLY A 147 -14.65 3.78 2.95
N GLY A 148 -14.88 4.12 4.22
CA GLY A 148 -13.97 4.89 5.05
C GLY A 148 -12.61 4.20 5.23
N GLN A 149 -12.62 2.91 5.56
CA GLN A 149 -11.41 2.09 5.74
C GLN A 149 -10.64 1.88 4.43
N ILE A 150 -11.33 1.50 3.35
CA ILE A 150 -10.70 1.28 2.04
C ILE A 150 -10.04 2.56 1.50
N SER A 151 -10.58 3.73 1.86
CA SER A 151 -9.97 5.02 1.51
C SER A 151 -8.73 5.35 2.37
N GLY A 152 -8.24 4.43 3.21
CA GLY A 152 -7.07 4.58 4.07
C GLY A 152 -7.35 5.21 5.43
N GLY A 153 -8.61 5.19 5.89
CA GLY A 153 -9.04 5.80 7.14
C GLY A 153 -8.96 4.85 8.33
N ASN A 154 -8.49 5.33 9.47
CA ASN A 154 -8.54 4.56 10.73
C ASN A 154 -9.87 4.72 11.46
N GLY A 155 -10.62 3.62 11.60
CA GLY A 155 -11.91 3.60 12.29
C GLY A 155 -11.74 3.74 13.80
N ILE A 156 -12.25 4.84 14.36
CA ILE A 156 -12.19 5.18 15.77
C ILE A 156 -13.61 5.41 16.28
N ALA A 157 -14.03 4.63 17.27
CA ALA A 157 -15.33 4.78 17.89
C ALA A 157 -15.48 6.15 18.57
N ILE A 158 -16.55 6.87 18.26
CA ILE A 158 -16.85 8.16 18.89
C ILE A 158 -17.52 7.91 20.24
N THR A 159 -16.82 8.22 21.33
CA THR A 159 -17.33 7.98 22.68
C THR A 159 -17.98 9.24 23.25
N LYS A 160 -19.26 9.14 23.65
CA LYS A 160 -20.04 10.28 24.19
C LYS A 160 -20.06 11.50 23.26
N GLY A 161 -20.06 11.26 21.95
CA GLY A 161 -20.04 12.31 20.94
C GLY A 161 -18.75 13.14 20.94
N ARG A 162 -17.63 12.66 21.49
CA ARG A 162 -16.36 13.41 21.52
C ARG A 162 -15.25 12.62 20.87
N PHE A 163 -14.40 13.32 20.13
CA PHE A 163 -13.21 12.74 19.50
C PHE A 163 -12.11 13.79 19.33
N VAL A 164 -10.91 13.34 18.98
CA VAL A 164 -9.75 14.22 18.76
C VAL A 164 -9.26 14.03 17.34
N VAL A 165 -8.97 15.15 16.68
CA VAL A 165 -8.27 15.20 15.39
C VAL A 165 -6.82 15.61 15.70
N PRO A 166 -5.84 14.69 15.64
CA PRO A 166 -4.45 15.00 15.92
C PRO A 166 -3.77 15.75 14.76
N GLN A 167 -2.58 16.31 15.04
CA GLN A 167 -1.71 16.86 14.01
C GLN A 167 -1.35 15.80 12.95
N GLY A 168 -1.01 16.25 11.74
CA GLY A 168 -0.74 15.37 10.60
C GLY A 168 -1.99 14.81 9.90
N THR A 169 -3.20 15.11 10.39
CA THR A 169 -4.47 14.77 9.72
C THR A 169 -4.67 15.65 8.48
N ALA A 170 -4.73 15.04 7.30
CA ALA A 170 -5.07 15.74 6.05
C ALA A 170 -6.59 15.96 5.90
N GLY A 171 -7.37 15.01 6.40
CA GLY A 171 -8.82 15.10 6.48
C GLY A 171 -9.39 14.06 7.44
N PHE A 172 -10.64 14.24 7.83
CA PHE A 172 -11.37 13.24 8.61
C PHE A 172 -12.78 13.03 8.07
N GLN A 173 -13.33 11.85 8.33
CA GLN A 173 -14.72 11.53 8.03
C GLN A 173 -15.44 11.11 9.31
N VAL A 174 -16.63 11.66 9.53
CA VAL A 174 -17.55 11.20 10.56
C VAL A 174 -18.71 10.50 9.86
N ILE A 175 -18.89 9.22 10.19
CA ILE A 175 -19.97 8.40 9.67
C ILE A 175 -20.98 8.23 10.79
N VAL A 176 -22.25 8.50 10.53
CA VAL A 176 -23.34 8.45 11.51
C VAL A 176 -24.55 7.73 10.94
N SER A 177 -25.23 6.92 11.76
CA SER A 177 -26.48 6.24 11.39
C SER A 177 -27.70 7.18 11.54
N SER A 178 -27.57 8.43 11.11
CA SER A 178 -28.63 9.44 11.12
C SER A 178 -28.41 10.46 10.00
N THR A 179 -29.48 11.14 9.61
CA THR A 179 -29.41 12.31 8.71
C THR A 179 -29.18 13.62 9.48
N ASP A 180 -29.49 13.62 10.78
CA ASP A 180 -29.28 14.75 11.68
C ASP A 180 -27.92 14.65 12.38
N TRP A 181 -27.09 15.67 12.18
CA TRP A 181 -25.77 15.78 12.77
C TRP A 181 -25.35 17.25 12.90
N ALA A 182 -24.53 17.52 13.92
CA ALA A 182 -23.75 18.74 14.04
C ALA A 182 -22.39 18.44 14.64
N LEU A 183 -21.35 19.07 14.10
CA LEU A 183 -19.98 19.03 14.55
C LEU A 183 -19.61 20.40 15.13
N THR A 184 -19.07 20.40 16.33
CA THR A 184 -18.47 21.57 16.97
C THR A 184 -17.01 21.23 17.26
N GLY A 185 -16.12 21.97 16.61
CA GLY A 185 -14.68 21.79 16.69
C GLY A 185 -13.99 22.89 17.49
N PRO A 186 -12.64 22.92 17.43
CA PRO A 186 -11.83 23.97 18.02
C PRO A 186 -12.12 25.34 17.40
N GLU A 187 -11.78 26.38 18.16
CA GLU A 187 -11.83 27.79 17.73
C GLU A 187 -13.18 28.29 17.18
N GLY A 188 -14.27 27.61 17.53
CA GLY A 188 -15.63 27.96 17.08
C GLY A 188 -15.99 27.41 15.71
N SER A 189 -15.21 26.46 15.18
CA SER A 189 -15.57 25.71 13.96
C SER A 189 -16.85 24.93 14.19
N GLU A 190 -17.90 25.22 13.43
CA GLU A 190 -19.20 24.57 13.56
C GLU A 190 -19.73 24.19 12.18
N PHE A 191 -20.20 22.94 12.05
CA PHE A 191 -20.78 22.41 10.83
C PHE A 191 -22.03 21.60 11.17
N SER A 192 -23.11 21.79 10.45
CA SER A 192 -24.37 21.07 10.68
C SER A 192 -25.06 20.67 9.40
N ALA A 193 -25.97 19.70 9.51
CA ALA A 193 -26.81 19.27 8.40
C ALA A 193 -27.68 20.40 7.80
N SER A 194 -27.97 21.45 8.58
CA SER A 194 -28.75 22.61 8.15
C SER A 194 -27.96 23.69 7.41
N ASP A 195 -26.62 23.63 7.43
CA ASP A 195 -25.79 24.65 6.81
C ASP A 195 -25.78 24.52 5.28
N THR A 196 -25.87 25.65 4.59
CA THR A 196 -25.75 25.69 3.13
C THR A 196 -24.29 25.53 2.75
N ALA A 197 -23.86 24.26 2.58
CA ALA A 197 -22.54 23.83 2.09
C ALA A 197 -21.35 24.63 2.68
N PRO A 198 -20.96 24.37 3.93
CA PRO A 198 -19.75 24.95 4.52
C PRO A 198 -18.53 24.68 3.63
N ARG A 199 -17.65 25.67 3.44
CA ARG A 199 -16.39 25.46 2.69
C ARG A 199 -15.58 24.36 3.40
N GLY A 200 -15.08 23.40 2.64
CA GLY A 200 -14.22 22.33 3.17
C GLY A 200 -14.96 21.15 3.80
N VAL A 201 -16.30 21.16 3.81
CA VAL A 201 -17.13 20.05 4.32
C VAL A 201 -18.03 19.50 3.23
N VAL A 202 -18.03 18.18 3.07
CA VAL A 202 -18.91 17.46 2.13
C VAL A 202 -19.70 16.43 2.91
N ALA A 203 -21.02 16.54 2.91
CA ALA A 203 -21.91 15.55 3.49
C ALA A 203 -22.60 14.74 2.39
N ALA A 204 -22.52 13.42 2.49
CA ALA A 204 -23.20 12.49 1.60
C ALA A 204 -24.10 11.57 2.40
N GLN A 205 -25.38 11.48 2.02
CA GLN A 205 -26.37 10.62 2.66
C GLN A 205 -26.60 9.36 1.83
N SER A 206 -26.69 8.22 2.50
CA SER A 206 -27.02 6.93 1.88
C SER A 206 -27.83 6.09 2.86
N GLY A 207 -28.99 5.60 2.44
CA GLY A 207 -29.81 4.67 3.24
C GLY A 207 -30.15 5.12 4.66
N GLY A 208 -30.25 6.44 4.92
CA GLY A 208 -30.51 7.00 6.26
C GLY A 208 -29.27 7.21 7.13
N ALA A 209 -28.09 6.77 6.68
CA ALA A 209 -26.80 7.12 7.25
C ALA A 209 -26.17 8.31 6.51
N THR A 210 -25.30 9.04 7.20
CA THR A 210 -24.56 10.18 6.63
C THR A 210 -23.07 9.98 6.82
N LYS A 211 -22.32 10.28 5.76
CA LYS A 211 -20.87 10.48 5.79
C LYS A 211 -20.58 11.96 5.67
N VAL A 212 -19.93 12.52 6.68
CA VAL A 212 -19.47 13.91 6.71
C VAL A 212 -17.95 13.91 6.54
N SER A 213 -17.45 14.47 5.45
CA SER A 213 -16.02 14.57 5.15
C SER A 213 -15.55 16.00 5.36
N VAL A 214 -14.51 16.18 6.16
CA VAL A 214 -13.91 17.49 6.47
C VAL A 214 -12.45 17.49 6.04
N GLY A 215 -12.09 18.41 5.15
CA GLY A 215 -10.69 18.66 4.80
C GLY A 215 -10.02 19.51 5.87
N VAL A 216 -8.99 18.97 6.52
CA VAL A 216 -8.20 19.69 7.54
C VAL A 216 -7.06 20.43 6.87
N GLY A 217 -6.30 19.72 6.04
CA GLY A 217 -5.20 20.29 5.27
C GLY A 217 -4.13 20.94 6.15
N ALA A 218 -3.81 22.20 5.84
CA ALA A 218 -2.86 23.01 6.60
C ALA A 218 -3.54 23.93 7.63
N ASP A 219 -4.85 23.78 7.84
CA ASP A 219 -5.61 24.61 8.77
C ASP A 219 -5.54 24.03 10.19
N GLU A 220 -4.60 24.54 10.98
CA GLU A 220 -4.40 24.12 12.36
C GLU A 220 -5.61 24.40 13.27
N SER A 221 -6.51 25.33 12.89
CA SER A 221 -7.73 25.62 13.68
C SER A 221 -8.71 24.44 13.70
N LEU A 222 -8.57 23.48 12.78
CA LEU A 222 -9.38 22.27 12.71
C LEU A 222 -8.77 21.09 13.48
N VAL A 223 -7.56 21.26 14.03
CA VAL A 223 -6.85 20.25 14.83
C VAL A 223 -7.22 20.41 16.31
N GLY A 224 -7.56 19.31 16.97
CA GLY A 224 -7.89 19.29 18.39
C GLY A 224 -9.19 18.55 18.70
N GLN A 225 -9.88 18.97 19.76
CA GLN A 225 -11.06 18.28 20.25
C GLN A 225 -12.32 18.69 19.48
N TRP A 226 -13.07 17.69 19.04
CA TRP A 226 -14.35 17.83 18.35
C TRP A 226 -15.48 17.18 19.15
N GLN A 227 -16.68 17.70 18.95
CA GLN A 227 -17.92 17.18 19.48
C GLN A 227 -18.95 16.95 18.36
N LEU A 228 -19.49 15.75 18.31
CA LEU A 228 -20.61 15.33 17.48
C LEU A 228 -21.90 15.36 18.31
N ALA A 229 -22.87 16.15 17.87
CA ALA A 229 -24.25 16.09 18.33
C ALA A 229 -25.10 15.34 17.29
N THR A 230 -25.67 14.21 17.69
CA THR A 230 -26.57 13.41 16.85
C THR A 230 -27.48 12.55 17.73
N SER A 231 -28.64 12.17 17.21
CA SER A 231 -29.51 11.14 17.80
C SER A 231 -29.16 9.71 17.36
N ALA A 232 -28.15 9.56 16.49
CA ALA A 232 -27.73 8.26 15.96
C ALA A 232 -27.28 7.31 17.08
N GLU A 233 -27.63 6.03 16.94
CA GLU A 233 -27.10 4.96 17.79
C GLU A 233 -25.65 4.62 17.44
N TYR A 234 -25.29 4.72 16.16
CA TYR A 234 -23.96 4.38 15.66
C TYR A 234 -23.25 5.60 15.06
N SER A 235 -22.00 5.78 15.47
CA SER A 235 -21.12 6.80 14.91
C SER A 235 -19.65 6.40 14.99
N GLU A 236 -18.88 6.76 13.98
CA GLU A 236 -17.46 6.42 13.89
C GLU A 236 -16.68 7.50 13.15
N LEU A 237 -15.46 7.73 13.60
CA LEU A 237 -14.50 8.64 13.01
C LEU A 237 -13.51 7.86 12.15
N PHE A 238 -13.14 8.43 11.00
CA PHE A 238 -12.03 7.97 10.17
C PHE A 238 -11.05 9.10 9.99
N LEU A 239 -9.79 8.88 10.39
CA LEU A 239 -8.71 9.85 10.21
C LEU A 239 -7.85 9.48 9.00
N TYR A 240 -7.55 10.48 8.15
CA TYR A 240 -6.75 10.30 6.94
C TYR A 240 -5.49 11.13 7.02
N THR A 241 -4.35 10.47 6.84
CA THR A 241 -3.09 11.16 6.51
C THR A 241 -3.04 11.46 5.02
N GLY A 242 -3.64 10.62 4.17
CA GLY A 242 -3.48 10.78 2.73
C GLY A 242 -2.02 10.65 2.29
N LEU A 243 -1.19 9.94 3.05
CA LEU A 243 0.18 9.61 2.68
C LEU A 243 0.22 8.23 2.00
N THR A 244 1.18 8.03 1.10
CA THR A 244 1.49 6.75 0.46
C THR A 244 2.99 6.66 0.22
N ILE A 245 3.50 5.45 -0.04
CA ILE A 245 4.92 5.19 -0.27
C ILE A 245 5.13 5.00 -1.77
N GLU A 246 6.08 5.74 -2.34
CA GLU A 246 6.60 5.57 -3.69
C GLU A 246 8.07 5.16 -3.60
N LEU A 247 8.51 4.19 -4.41
CA LEU A 247 9.93 3.96 -4.64
C LEU A 247 10.40 4.83 -5.80
N ASP A 248 11.64 5.32 -5.76
CA ASP A 248 12.25 5.95 -6.95
C ASP A 248 12.31 4.96 -8.13
N ARG A 249 12.30 3.68 -7.79
CA ARG A 249 12.21 2.51 -8.67
C ARG A 249 10.81 2.23 -9.22
N ASP A 250 9.78 3.03 -8.92
CA ASP A 250 8.43 2.84 -9.48
C ASP A 250 8.39 3.04 -11.01
N LYS A 251 9.46 3.56 -11.62
CA LYS A 251 9.68 3.58 -13.07
C LYS A 251 10.49 2.40 -13.59
N VAL A 252 11.31 1.74 -12.76
CA VAL A 252 12.12 0.56 -13.12
C VAL A 252 12.35 -0.37 -11.93
N SER A 253 11.78 -1.57 -12.00
CA SER A 253 11.72 -2.52 -10.89
C SER A 253 12.91 -3.49 -10.77
N THR A 254 14.06 -3.28 -11.41
CA THR A 254 15.12 -4.33 -11.42
C THR A 254 16.14 -4.21 -10.29
N ILE A 255 16.50 -5.34 -9.66
CA ILE A 255 17.59 -5.49 -8.67
C ILE A 255 18.55 -6.59 -9.11
N LEU A 256 19.79 -6.56 -8.64
CA LEU A 256 20.81 -7.56 -8.98
C LEU A 256 20.83 -8.70 -7.96
N SER A 257 21.00 -9.93 -8.45
CA SER A 257 21.25 -11.10 -7.60
C SER A 257 22.66 -11.06 -6.98
N ASP A 258 22.79 -11.61 -5.77
CA ASP A 258 24.04 -11.68 -4.99
C ASP A 258 24.76 -10.31 -4.90
N PHE A 259 23.98 -9.23 -4.84
CA PHE A 259 24.48 -7.86 -4.83
C PHE A 259 23.75 -7.07 -3.74
N ASP A 260 24.50 -6.21 -3.07
CA ASP A 260 23.95 -5.32 -2.05
C ASP A 260 23.29 -4.15 -2.77
N ASN A 261 21.98 -4.24 -2.95
CA ASN A 261 21.19 -3.21 -3.61
C ASN A 261 20.74 -2.15 -2.59
N THR A 262 20.51 -0.95 -3.07
CA THR A 262 20.01 0.20 -2.33
C THR A 262 18.63 0.55 -2.88
N LEU A 263 17.63 0.51 -2.01
CA LEU A 263 16.26 0.91 -2.35
C LEU A 263 16.01 2.31 -1.79
N THR A 264 15.76 3.26 -2.68
CA THR A 264 15.38 4.62 -2.30
C THR A 264 13.93 4.88 -2.67
N GLY A 265 13.29 5.75 -1.89
CA GLY A 265 11.94 6.18 -2.17
C GLY A 265 11.56 7.42 -1.38
N ARG A 266 10.26 7.71 -1.37
CA ARG A 266 9.68 8.82 -0.64
C ARG A 266 8.25 8.52 -0.21
N ILE A 267 7.85 9.14 0.87
CA ILE A 267 6.47 9.31 1.25
C ILE A 267 5.91 10.49 0.45
N VAL A 268 4.78 10.29 -0.20
CA VAL A 268 4.06 11.34 -0.92
C VAL A 268 2.63 11.42 -0.44
N ARG A 269 1.95 12.51 -0.78
CA ARG A 269 0.50 12.61 -0.59
C ARG A 269 -0.23 11.95 -1.76
N THR A 270 -1.35 11.30 -1.48
CA THR A 270 -2.29 10.85 -2.49
C THR A 270 -2.81 12.04 -3.30
N GLN A 271 -3.36 11.77 -4.48
CA GLN A 271 -3.78 12.82 -5.41
C GLN A 271 -4.77 13.82 -4.81
N GLU A 272 -5.63 13.38 -3.87
CA GLU A 272 -6.58 14.24 -3.15
C GLU A 272 -5.88 15.28 -2.25
N PHE A 273 -4.75 14.91 -1.65
CA PHE A 273 -4.02 15.72 -0.67
C PHE A 273 -2.67 16.23 -1.20
N LYS A 274 -2.43 16.15 -2.51
CA LYS A 274 -1.14 16.45 -3.16
C LYS A 274 -0.56 17.84 -2.83
N SER A 275 -1.40 18.80 -2.47
CA SER A 275 -0.96 20.16 -2.12
C SER A 275 -0.41 20.28 -0.70
N LEU A 276 -0.57 19.27 0.15
CA LEU A 276 -0.07 19.30 1.52
C LEU A 276 1.40 18.87 1.57
N PRO A 277 2.24 19.55 2.37
CA PRO A 277 3.61 19.08 2.59
C PRO A 277 3.59 17.72 3.32
N VAL A 278 4.65 16.95 3.12
CA VAL A 278 4.96 15.76 3.92
C VAL A 278 5.85 16.21 5.07
N ASP A 279 5.45 15.86 6.28
CA ASP A 279 6.22 16.10 7.49
C ASP A 279 5.95 14.96 8.48
N LEU A 280 6.94 14.10 8.67
CA LEU A 280 6.86 12.94 9.55
C LEU A 280 7.02 13.33 11.03
N GLU A 281 7.53 14.52 11.38
CA GLU A 281 7.62 14.98 12.78
C GLU A 281 6.23 15.14 13.42
N LEU A 282 5.18 15.28 12.60
CA LEU A 282 3.80 15.41 13.07
C LEU A 282 3.23 14.11 13.65
N TYR A 283 3.92 12.98 13.46
CA TYR A 283 3.47 11.67 13.92
C TYR A 283 4.39 11.17 15.03
N ALA A 284 3.81 10.87 16.20
CA ALA A 284 4.56 10.56 17.41
C ALA A 284 5.45 9.32 17.30
N ASP A 285 5.03 8.33 16.51
CA ASP A 285 5.68 7.02 16.38
C ASP A 285 5.81 6.61 14.91
N SER A 286 6.49 7.43 14.10
CA SER A 286 6.82 7.06 12.72
C SER A 286 7.87 5.95 12.68
N ASN A 287 7.53 4.79 12.10
CA ASN A 287 8.49 3.70 11.93
C ASN A 287 8.20 2.88 10.68
N PHE A 288 9.26 2.44 10.01
CA PHE A 288 9.16 1.58 8.84
C PHE A 288 9.35 0.10 9.19
N ASN A 289 8.61 -0.75 8.48
CA ASN A 289 8.84 -2.19 8.45
C ASN A 289 8.84 -2.66 7.00
N MET A 290 9.67 -3.67 6.71
CA MET A 290 9.73 -4.33 5.42
C MET A 290 9.41 -5.80 5.55
N SER A 291 8.60 -6.32 4.63
CA SER A 291 8.31 -7.75 4.53
C SER A 291 8.45 -8.23 3.09
N LEU A 292 8.90 -9.47 2.92
CA LEU A 292 8.99 -10.16 1.62
C LEU A 292 8.00 -11.31 1.58
N LEU A 293 7.47 -11.61 0.39
CA LEU A 293 6.68 -12.83 0.19
C LEU A 293 7.62 -14.00 -0.10
N GLU A 294 7.76 -14.90 0.86
CA GLU A 294 8.58 -16.11 0.78
C GLU A 294 7.68 -17.34 0.91
N ASP A 295 7.69 -18.23 -0.07
CA ASP A 295 6.85 -19.46 -0.10
C ASP A 295 5.35 -19.19 0.20
N GLY A 296 4.85 -18.05 -0.26
CA GLY A 296 3.47 -17.64 -0.02
C GLY A 296 3.20 -17.18 1.42
N VAL A 297 4.21 -16.74 2.17
CA VAL A 297 4.07 -16.14 3.51
C VAL A 297 4.83 -14.82 3.56
N LEU A 298 4.23 -13.79 4.16
CA LEU A 298 4.92 -12.53 4.41
C LEU A 298 5.89 -12.68 5.58
N VAL A 299 7.19 -12.55 5.30
CA VAL A 299 8.26 -12.64 6.28
C VAL A 299 8.84 -11.25 6.51
N SER A 300 8.76 -10.78 7.75
CA SER A 300 9.38 -9.50 8.15
C SER A 300 10.90 -9.60 8.03
N GLN A 301 11.49 -8.59 7.42
CA GLN A 301 12.93 -8.45 7.27
C GLN A 301 13.44 -7.43 8.28
N ASP A 302 14.63 -7.71 8.83
CA ASP A 302 15.38 -6.71 9.58
C ASP A 302 16.12 -5.83 8.58
N ILE A 303 15.82 -4.53 8.59
CA ILE A 303 16.36 -3.57 7.63
C ILE A 303 17.00 -2.39 8.31
N ASP A 304 18.14 -1.98 7.78
CA ASP A 304 18.74 -0.71 8.09
C ASP A 304 18.11 0.34 7.15
N LEU A 305 17.14 1.08 7.67
CA LEU A 305 16.40 2.10 6.92
C LEU A 305 16.62 3.46 7.56
N GLU A 306 17.18 4.35 6.75
CA GLU A 306 17.32 5.76 7.08
C GLU A 306 16.20 6.54 6.41
N TYR A 307 15.61 7.49 7.14
CA TYR A 307 14.59 8.36 6.59
C TYR A 307 14.65 9.77 7.18
N THR A 308 14.11 10.71 6.43
CA THR A 308 14.04 12.13 6.79
C THR A 308 12.59 12.56 7.00
N ASN A 309 12.40 13.67 7.72
CA ASN A 309 11.06 14.12 8.08
C ASN A 309 10.25 14.64 6.88
N ASP A 310 10.88 15.07 5.80
CA ASP A 310 10.21 15.38 4.53
C ASP A 310 9.77 14.11 3.75
N GLY A 311 10.00 12.92 4.33
CA GLY A 311 9.46 11.65 3.85
C GLY A 311 10.41 10.86 2.96
N GLN A 312 11.65 11.27 2.75
CA GLN A 312 12.59 10.46 1.97
C GLN A 312 13.08 9.28 2.79
N PHE A 313 13.37 8.17 2.12
CA PHE A 313 13.98 7.01 2.78
C PHE A 313 14.98 6.28 1.88
N LYS A 314 15.91 5.58 2.52
CA LYS A 314 16.98 4.78 1.94
C LYS A 314 17.08 3.46 2.72
N ILE A 315 17.09 2.34 2.00
CA ILE A 315 17.37 1.01 2.53
C ILE A 315 18.65 0.55 1.86
N GLU A 316 19.73 0.40 2.63
CA GLU A 316 21.00 -0.09 2.11
C GLU A 316 21.15 -1.60 2.25
N ARG A 317 22.08 -2.18 1.48
CA ARG A 317 22.51 -3.58 1.59
C ARG A 317 21.37 -4.60 1.47
N PHE A 318 20.34 -4.25 0.70
CA PHE A 318 19.26 -5.17 0.36
C PHE A 318 19.76 -6.22 -0.64
N ASN A 319 19.93 -7.46 -0.19
CA ASN A 319 20.47 -8.54 -0.99
C ASN A 319 19.43 -9.67 -1.18
N PRO A 320 18.92 -9.89 -2.40
CA PRO A 320 17.94 -10.95 -2.66
C PRO A 320 18.58 -12.36 -2.73
N GLY A 321 19.88 -12.48 -2.43
CA GLY A 321 20.65 -13.71 -2.61
C GLY A 321 20.80 -14.09 -4.08
N SER A 322 20.99 -15.38 -4.33
CA SER A 322 21.24 -15.93 -5.68
C SER A 322 19.96 -16.19 -6.49
N GLN A 323 18.81 -15.72 -6.01
CA GLN A 323 17.53 -15.92 -6.66
C GLN A 323 17.46 -15.13 -7.98
N SER A 324 16.62 -15.60 -8.91
CA SER A 324 16.26 -14.87 -10.14
C SER A 324 14.75 -14.96 -10.34
N GLY A 325 14.14 -13.93 -10.91
CA GLY A 325 12.69 -13.89 -11.11
C GLY A 325 12.05 -12.65 -10.51
N GLU A 326 10.84 -12.79 -9.97
CA GLU A 326 10.09 -11.70 -9.33
C GLU A 326 10.15 -11.85 -7.80
N LEU A 327 10.24 -10.71 -7.12
CA LEU A 327 10.23 -10.60 -5.67
C LEU A 327 9.18 -9.59 -5.27
N GLU A 328 8.24 -10.00 -4.43
CA GLU A 328 7.23 -9.10 -3.92
C GLU A 328 7.64 -8.56 -2.55
N LEU A 329 7.61 -7.23 -2.43
CA LEU A 329 8.07 -6.44 -1.30
C LEU A 329 6.91 -5.61 -0.75
N TRP A 330 6.76 -5.59 0.58
CA TRP A 330 5.83 -4.69 1.27
C TRP A 330 6.64 -3.76 2.16
N LEU A 331 6.44 -2.45 1.96
CA LEU A 331 6.92 -1.44 2.89
C LEU A 331 5.72 -0.90 3.66
N THR A 332 5.83 -0.87 4.98
CA THR A 332 4.81 -0.36 5.88
C THR A 332 5.37 0.77 6.74
N LEU A 333 4.76 1.95 6.67
CA LEU A 333 5.02 3.07 7.55
C LEU A 333 3.92 3.14 8.61
N SER A 334 4.28 2.83 9.85
CA SER A 334 3.43 3.05 11.03
C SER A 334 3.52 4.51 11.45
N LEU A 335 2.39 5.11 11.87
CA LEU A 335 2.28 6.52 12.25
C LEU A 335 1.66 6.71 13.66
N GLY A 336 1.82 5.70 14.51
CA GLY A 336 1.15 5.58 15.82
C GLY A 336 -0.31 5.11 15.73
N ASP A 337 -1.00 5.08 16.87
CA ASP A 337 -2.32 4.44 17.02
C ASP A 337 -3.50 5.21 16.40
N SER A 338 -3.29 6.50 16.10
CA SER A 338 -4.36 7.36 15.57
C SER A 338 -4.63 7.14 14.09
N PHE A 339 -3.64 6.65 13.34
CA PHE A 339 -3.71 6.51 11.89
C PHE A 339 -3.50 5.05 11.48
N GLN A 340 -4.06 4.67 10.33
CA GLN A 340 -3.74 3.37 9.76
C GLN A 340 -2.29 3.38 9.28
N PRO A 341 -1.54 2.27 9.47
CA PRO A 341 -0.27 2.10 8.81
C PRO A 341 -0.44 2.22 7.30
N ILE A 342 0.53 2.87 6.66
CA ILE A 342 0.57 3.03 5.22
C ILE A 342 1.39 1.88 4.67
N THR A 343 0.75 0.99 3.91
CA THR A 343 1.44 -0.14 3.30
C THR A 343 1.38 -0.04 1.78
N SER A 344 2.55 -0.10 1.14
CA SER A 344 2.68 -0.20 -0.32
C SER A 344 3.34 -1.52 -0.69
N ARG A 345 2.80 -2.16 -1.74
CA ARG A 345 3.37 -3.36 -2.35
C ARG A 345 4.17 -2.97 -3.60
N PHE A 346 5.36 -3.53 -3.73
CA PHE A 346 6.25 -3.37 -4.87
C PHE A 346 6.61 -4.74 -5.43
N ASN A 347 6.58 -4.88 -6.76
CA ASN A 347 7.08 -6.07 -7.44
C ASN A 347 8.44 -5.72 -8.03
N LEU A 348 9.49 -6.38 -7.56
CA LEU A 348 10.86 -6.23 -8.01
C LEU A 348 11.24 -7.40 -8.93
N LYS A 349 12.07 -7.14 -9.93
CA LYS A 349 12.61 -8.15 -10.84
C LYS A 349 14.09 -8.36 -10.54
N ILE A 350 14.46 -9.56 -10.14
CA ILE A 350 15.84 -9.94 -9.87
C ILE A 350 16.51 -10.36 -11.17
N VAL A 351 17.63 -9.71 -11.51
CA VAL A 351 18.44 -9.95 -12.70
C VAL A 351 19.79 -10.50 -12.28
N ASP A 352 20.25 -11.53 -12.99
CA ASP A 352 21.56 -12.12 -12.77
C ASP A 352 22.68 -11.15 -13.18
N LYS A 353 23.55 -10.81 -12.21
CA LYS A 353 24.68 -9.90 -12.42
C LYS A 353 25.79 -10.47 -13.31
N THR A 354 25.92 -11.79 -13.42
CA THR A 354 27.10 -12.45 -14.04
C THR A 354 27.30 -12.07 -15.50
N SER A 355 26.21 -11.82 -16.22
CA SER A 355 26.23 -11.49 -17.65
C SER A 355 26.34 -9.99 -17.94
N LEU A 356 26.39 -9.13 -16.92
CA LEU A 356 26.27 -7.69 -17.05
C LEU A 356 27.48 -6.96 -16.45
N ALA A 357 27.80 -5.79 -17.00
CA ALA A 357 28.66 -4.85 -16.28
C ALA A 357 27.88 -4.26 -15.10
N THR A 358 28.47 -4.28 -13.91
CA THR A 358 27.79 -3.86 -12.68
C THR A 358 28.67 -2.89 -11.90
N PRO A 359 28.08 -1.90 -11.21
CA PRO A 359 28.86 -1.02 -10.35
C PRO A 359 29.34 -1.83 -9.14
N ALA A 360 30.52 -1.51 -8.60
CA ALA A 360 31.06 -2.17 -7.41
C ALA A 360 30.26 -1.86 -6.14
N SER A 361 29.59 -0.71 -6.14
CA SER A 361 28.66 -0.22 -5.12
C SER A 361 27.58 0.57 -5.83
N ASP A 362 26.35 0.52 -5.35
CA ASP A 362 25.28 1.38 -5.88
C ASP A 362 25.10 2.70 -5.10
N VAL A 363 25.91 2.92 -4.07
CA VAL A 363 26.11 4.20 -3.38
C VAL A 363 27.55 4.66 -3.61
N ILE A 364 27.71 5.89 -4.12
CA ILE A 364 29.00 6.52 -4.37
C ILE A 364 29.13 7.78 -3.53
N GLU A 365 29.99 7.72 -2.52
CA GLU A 365 30.33 8.89 -1.69
C GLU A 365 31.36 9.78 -2.44
N LEU A 366 31.09 11.08 -2.50
CA LEU A 366 32.07 12.07 -2.96
C LEU A 366 32.67 12.82 -1.76
N SER A 367 33.82 13.46 -2.00
CA SER A 367 34.39 14.41 -1.05
C SER A 367 33.46 15.60 -0.80
N VAL A 368 33.62 16.26 0.34
CA VAL A 368 32.87 17.47 0.70
C VAL A 368 33.02 18.56 -0.37
N LEU A 369 31.91 19.23 -0.71
CA LEU A 369 31.89 20.42 -1.55
C LEU A 369 32.10 21.67 -0.68
N GLU A 370 33.34 22.16 -0.62
CA GLU A 370 33.74 23.35 0.15
C GLU A 370 33.85 24.60 -0.74
N GLY A 371 33.10 25.67 -0.44
CA GLY A 371 33.26 26.92 -1.18
C GLY A 371 32.43 26.99 -2.49
N PRO A 372 32.19 28.20 -3.05
CA PRO A 372 31.46 28.38 -4.31
C PRO A 372 32.29 27.96 -5.55
N SER A 373 33.59 27.70 -5.38
CA SER A 373 34.50 27.18 -6.41
C SER A 373 35.01 25.77 -6.08
N GLY A 374 34.45 25.16 -5.04
CA GLY A 374 34.78 23.81 -4.60
C GLY A 374 34.39 22.74 -5.62
N VAL A 375 34.90 21.54 -5.39
CA VAL A 375 34.58 20.35 -6.18
C VAL A 375 34.43 19.17 -5.23
N ALA A 376 33.25 18.56 -5.23
CA ALA A 376 33.06 17.24 -4.66
C ALA A 376 33.54 16.20 -5.69
N THR A 377 34.42 15.30 -5.29
CA THR A 377 35.04 14.31 -6.19
C THR A 377 34.92 12.90 -5.62
N GLY A 378 34.70 11.93 -6.50
CA GLY A 378 34.61 10.52 -6.12
C GLY A 378 34.84 9.59 -7.31
N VAL A 379 34.77 8.28 -7.06
CA VAL A 379 35.07 7.26 -8.08
C VAL A 379 33.96 6.21 -8.11
N LEU A 380 33.33 6.07 -9.27
CA LEU A 380 32.50 4.92 -9.59
C LEU A 380 33.37 3.84 -10.22
N THR A 381 33.39 2.66 -9.61
CA THR A 381 34.07 1.48 -10.17
C THR A 381 33.03 0.58 -10.81
N ILE A 382 33.27 0.17 -12.06
CA ILE A 382 32.40 -0.73 -12.82
C ILE A 382 33.17 -2.01 -13.10
N THR A 383 32.61 -3.15 -12.73
CA THR A 383 33.15 -4.47 -13.00
C THR A 383 32.42 -5.07 -14.19
N GLY A 384 33.17 -5.60 -15.16
CA GLY A 384 32.63 -6.27 -16.32
C GLY A 384 31.92 -7.58 -16.00
N PRO A 385 31.20 -8.15 -16.98
CA PRO A 385 30.59 -9.47 -16.83
C PRO A 385 31.67 -10.54 -16.62
N ASN A 386 31.30 -11.66 -16.01
CA ASN A 386 32.20 -12.82 -15.84
C ASN A 386 31.85 -14.01 -16.75
N VAL A 387 30.65 -14.02 -17.38
CA VAL A 387 30.24 -15.06 -18.35
C VAL A 387 30.06 -14.54 -19.78
N SER A 388 29.99 -13.23 -19.98
CA SER A 388 29.84 -12.60 -21.30
C SER A 388 31.11 -11.87 -21.72
N SER A 389 31.36 -11.76 -23.02
CA SER A 389 32.62 -11.18 -23.53
C SER A 389 32.75 -9.68 -23.29
N ALA A 390 31.63 -8.95 -23.28
CA ALA A 390 31.55 -7.53 -22.96
C ALA A 390 30.12 -7.13 -22.62
N SER A 391 29.97 -6.01 -21.91
CA SER A 391 28.68 -5.39 -21.61
C SER A 391 28.81 -3.87 -21.71
N THR A 392 27.75 -3.19 -22.15
CA THR A 392 27.71 -1.72 -22.21
C THR A 392 26.98 -1.20 -20.98
N PHE A 393 27.69 -0.40 -20.17
CA PHE A 393 27.13 0.29 -19.02
C PHE A 393 26.87 1.76 -19.38
N CYS A 394 25.67 2.26 -19.14
CA CYS A 394 25.29 3.64 -19.39
C CYS A 394 24.74 4.30 -18.12
N LEU A 395 25.08 5.57 -17.95
CA LEU A 395 24.48 6.48 -16.98
C LEU A 395 23.59 7.48 -17.72
N SER A 396 22.43 7.79 -17.16
CA SER A 396 21.57 8.89 -17.61
C SER A 396 22.32 10.22 -17.69
N ARG A 397 21.82 11.14 -18.52
CA ARG A 397 22.44 12.47 -18.70
C ARG A 397 22.08 13.45 -17.58
N GLU A 398 20.95 13.22 -16.94
CA GLU A 398 20.41 14.02 -15.86
C GLU A 398 20.02 13.08 -14.73
N PRO A 399 20.11 13.53 -13.47
CA PRO A 399 19.67 12.73 -12.35
C PRO A 399 18.15 12.52 -12.42
N ASN A 400 17.70 11.31 -12.05
CA ASN A 400 16.29 11.03 -11.80
C ASN A 400 15.76 11.89 -10.63
N ARG A 401 16.62 12.13 -9.64
CA ARG A 401 16.33 12.91 -8.44
C ARG A 401 17.59 13.60 -7.93
N LEU A 402 17.43 14.82 -7.42
CA LEU A 402 18.47 15.57 -6.77
C LEU A 402 17.88 16.25 -5.54
N ASP A 403 18.37 15.83 -4.39
CA ASP A 403 17.97 16.33 -3.08
C ASP A 403 19.11 17.17 -2.50
N ASP A 404 18.75 18.34 -1.99
CA ASP A 404 19.65 19.31 -1.35
C ASP A 404 19.08 19.64 0.03
N THR A 405 19.25 18.69 0.96
CA THR A 405 18.63 18.74 2.28
C THR A 405 19.47 19.62 3.18
N LEU A 406 19.00 20.85 3.38
CA LEU A 406 19.65 21.83 4.24
C LEU A 406 19.76 21.34 5.69
N VAL A 407 20.89 21.67 6.32
CA VAL A 407 21.07 21.44 7.76
C VAL A 407 20.02 22.24 8.54
N ARG A 408 19.51 21.64 9.63
CA ARG A 408 18.43 22.20 10.44
C ARG A 408 18.73 23.64 10.89
N GLY A 409 17.83 24.55 10.56
CA GLY A 409 17.91 25.97 10.95
C GLY A 409 18.44 26.90 9.85
N GLU A 410 18.86 26.38 8.70
CA GLU A 410 19.18 27.22 7.54
C GLU A 410 17.92 27.69 6.80
N GLN A 411 18.01 28.84 6.13
CA GLN A 411 16.94 29.35 5.28
C GLN A 411 16.89 28.54 3.97
N PRO A 412 15.69 28.20 3.46
CA PRO A 412 15.56 27.54 2.15
C PRO A 412 16.25 28.34 1.04
N ILE A 413 17.19 27.72 0.34
CA ILE A 413 17.88 28.27 -0.83
C ILE A 413 17.67 27.30 -2.00
N GLY A 414 16.93 27.73 -3.01
CA GLY A 414 16.71 26.92 -4.22
C GLY A 414 17.94 26.94 -5.12
N ARG A 415 18.84 25.97 -4.95
CA ARG A 415 20.07 25.84 -5.76
C ARG A 415 20.25 24.48 -6.43
N SER A 416 19.27 23.58 -6.34
CA SER A 416 19.34 22.25 -6.95
C SER A 416 19.55 22.32 -8.48
N ALA A 417 19.03 23.37 -9.13
CA ALA A 417 19.22 23.60 -10.57
C ALA A 417 20.65 24.04 -10.96
N ASP A 418 21.46 24.47 -10.00
CA ASP A 418 22.81 25.01 -10.24
C ASP A 418 23.91 23.94 -10.18
N PHE A 419 23.56 22.69 -9.83
CA PHE A 419 24.52 21.61 -9.75
C PHE A 419 25.03 21.21 -11.13
N GLY A 420 26.34 21.33 -11.32
CA GLY A 420 27.07 20.81 -12.48
C GLY A 420 27.73 19.47 -12.16
N TRP A 421 27.49 18.48 -13.03
CA TRP A 421 28.00 17.12 -12.88
C TRP A 421 28.91 16.74 -14.06
N THR A 422 30.02 16.08 -13.77
CA THR A 422 30.94 15.54 -14.78
C THR A 422 31.30 14.10 -14.47
N PHE A 423 31.23 13.24 -15.50
CA PHE A 423 31.57 11.81 -15.42
C PHE A 423 32.70 11.49 -16.40
N ALA A 424 33.95 11.59 -15.94
CA ALA A 424 35.11 11.35 -16.78
C ALA A 424 35.36 9.84 -16.95
N GLY A 425 35.48 9.40 -18.21
CA GLY A 425 35.62 7.99 -18.57
C GLY A 425 34.41 7.40 -19.30
N LEU A 426 33.31 8.16 -19.39
CA LEU A 426 32.13 7.80 -20.18
C LEU A 426 32.13 8.55 -21.53
N THR A 427 31.57 7.92 -22.55
CA THR A 427 31.35 8.52 -23.87
C THR A 427 29.89 8.92 -24.01
N SER A 428 29.61 10.17 -24.39
CA SER A 428 28.24 10.62 -24.59
C SER A 428 27.61 9.97 -25.83
N THR A 429 26.45 9.35 -25.65
CA THR A 429 25.65 8.69 -26.69
C THR A 429 24.21 9.20 -26.63
N PRO A 430 23.36 8.92 -27.64
CA PRO A 430 21.93 9.25 -27.58
C PRO A 430 21.20 8.68 -26.36
N ASN A 431 21.68 7.56 -25.81
CA ASN A 431 21.03 6.81 -24.73
C ASN A 431 21.60 7.14 -23.34
N GLY A 432 22.56 8.07 -23.24
CA GLY A 432 23.26 8.38 -21.99
C GLY A 432 24.76 8.48 -22.17
N ASN A 433 25.48 8.55 -21.06
CA ASN A 433 26.93 8.51 -21.00
C ASN A 433 27.35 7.06 -20.77
N CYS A 434 27.99 6.43 -21.76
CA CYS A 434 28.20 4.98 -21.79
C CYS A 434 29.67 4.58 -21.84
N VAL A 435 29.94 3.36 -21.41
CA VAL A 435 31.25 2.71 -21.51
C VAL A 435 31.05 1.21 -21.75
N ASP A 436 31.80 0.65 -22.70
CA ASP A 436 31.89 -0.80 -22.87
C ASP A 436 32.90 -1.36 -21.89
N VAL A 437 32.55 -2.44 -21.20
CA VAL A 437 33.40 -3.12 -20.22
C VAL A 437 33.55 -4.57 -20.65
N ALA A 438 34.79 -5.00 -20.91
CA ALA A 438 35.09 -6.36 -21.31
C ALA A 438 34.93 -7.35 -20.13
N GLN A 439 34.92 -8.64 -20.46
CA GLN A 439 34.87 -9.70 -19.46
C GLN A 439 35.99 -9.54 -18.41
N ASP A 440 35.62 -9.61 -17.14
CA ASP A 440 36.50 -9.46 -15.98
C ASP A 440 37.32 -8.14 -15.94
N GLU A 441 37.00 -7.17 -16.81
CA GLU A 441 37.62 -5.84 -16.81
C GLU A 441 37.05 -5.00 -15.67
N THR A 442 37.88 -4.14 -15.08
CA THR A 442 37.42 -3.10 -14.15
C THR A 442 37.69 -1.73 -14.77
N LYS A 443 36.65 -0.88 -14.83
CA LYS A 443 36.77 0.52 -15.26
C LYS A 443 36.43 1.46 -14.13
N THR A 444 37.14 2.58 -14.06
CA THR A 444 36.92 3.63 -13.09
C THR A 444 36.43 4.89 -13.79
N ILE A 445 35.36 5.48 -13.25
CA ILE A 445 34.76 6.72 -13.71
C ILE A 445 34.93 7.76 -12.61
N THR A 446 35.59 8.87 -12.92
CA THR A 446 35.71 9.98 -11.97
C THR A 446 34.47 10.84 -12.03
N ILE A 447 33.87 11.07 -10.87
CA ILE A 447 32.69 11.91 -10.71
C ILE A 447 33.13 13.24 -10.09
N GLU A 448 32.69 14.35 -10.69
CA GLU A 448 32.82 15.68 -10.11
C GLU A 448 31.44 16.33 -9.99
N ALA A 449 31.15 16.91 -8.82
CA ALA A 449 29.99 17.76 -8.59
C ALA A 449 30.43 19.16 -8.16
N ARG A 450 29.75 20.18 -8.69
CA ARG A 450 30.02 21.60 -8.42
C ARG A 450 28.72 22.35 -8.24
N ASN A 451 28.67 23.31 -7.33
CA ASN A 451 27.57 24.26 -7.22
C ASN A 451 28.11 25.65 -6.86
N PRO A 452 27.86 26.69 -7.66
CA PRO A 452 28.30 28.05 -7.34
C PRO A 452 27.55 28.68 -6.16
N THR A 453 26.34 28.19 -5.87
CA THR A 453 25.49 28.67 -4.78
C THR A 453 25.75 27.81 -3.53
N GLN A 454 26.10 28.44 -2.42
CA GLN A 454 26.45 27.73 -1.18
C GLN A 454 25.31 27.65 -0.18
N ALA A 455 25.28 26.53 0.55
CA ALA A 455 24.48 26.28 1.74
C ALA A 455 25.05 25.05 2.45
N ASN A 456 24.82 24.93 3.75
CA ASN A 456 25.20 23.71 4.47
C ASN A 456 24.12 22.67 4.27
N SER A 457 24.44 21.57 3.61
CA SER A 457 23.46 20.53 3.29
C SER A 457 24.08 19.16 3.04
N VAL A 458 23.22 18.15 3.10
CA VAL A 458 23.50 16.82 2.59
C VAL A 458 22.89 16.72 1.20
N ILE A 459 23.71 16.38 0.21
CA ILE A 459 23.29 16.20 -1.18
C ILE A 459 23.15 14.72 -1.46
N THR A 460 22.00 14.33 -2.00
CA THR A 460 21.74 12.99 -2.49
C THR A 460 21.23 13.08 -3.91
N SER A 461 21.87 12.38 -4.85
CA SER A 461 21.48 12.40 -6.25
C SER A 461 21.32 10.98 -6.78
N SER A 462 20.14 10.66 -7.31
CA SER A 462 19.81 9.37 -7.90
C SER A 462 19.90 9.45 -9.41
N TRP A 463 20.67 8.56 -10.03
CA TRP A 463 20.93 8.52 -11.46
C TRP A 463 20.51 7.19 -12.05
N GLN A 464 19.70 7.19 -13.11
CA GLN A 464 19.40 5.94 -13.81
C GLN A 464 20.67 5.38 -14.44
N VAL A 465 20.96 4.10 -14.17
CA VAL A 465 21.96 3.32 -14.91
C VAL A 465 21.28 2.22 -15.69
N THR A 466 21.88 1.86 -16.83
CA THR A 466 21.53 0.68 -17.61
C THR A 466 22.77 -0.14 -17.90
N SER A 467 22.62 -1.45 -17.95
CA SER A 467 23.65 -2.38 -18.40
C SER A 467 23.03 -3.40 -19.35
N THR A 468 23.61 -3.52 -20.54
CA THR A 468 23.11 -4.40 -21.59
C THR A 468 24.24 -5.19 -22.22
N THR A 469 23.99 -6.48 -22.43
CA THR A 469 24.95 -7.38 -23.07
C THR A 469 24.40 -7.88 -24.40
N PRO A 470 25.11 -7.65 -25.54
CA PRO A 470 24.65 -8.09 -26.86
C PRO A 470 24.31 -9.58 -26.90
N GLY A 471 23.15 -9.92 -27.46
CA GLY A 471 22.71 -11.32 -27.61
C GLY A 471 22.17 -11.96 -26.33
N THR A 472 22.05 -11.22 -25.23
CA THR A 472 21.35 -11.66 -24.01
C THR A 472 20.03 -10.91 -23.87
N ALA A 473 19.02 -11.58 -23.29
CA ALA A 473 17.77 -10.93 -22.90
C ALA A 473 17.90 -10.19 -21.56
N ALA A 474 19.02 -10.35 -20.86
CA ALA A 474 19.30 -9.68 -19.60
C ALA A 474 19.66 -8.22 -19.85
N ALA A 475 18.89 -7.33 -19.24
CA ALA A 475 19.20 -5.92 -19.13
C ALA A 475 18.97 -5.53 -17.66
N PHE A 476 19.95 -4.85 -17.08
CA PHE A 476 19.85 -4.25 -15.77
C PHE A 476 19.52 -2.78 -15.95
N GLU A 477 18.56 -2.31 -15.17
CA GLU A 477 18.21 -0.91 -15.13
C GLU A 477 17.83 -0.56 -13.68
N ALA A 478 18.67 0.21 -13.01
CA ALA A 478 18.47 0.61 -11.62
C ALA A 478 19.04 2.00 -11.35
N PRO A 479 18.61 2.68 -10.28
CA PRO A 479 19.26 3.89 -9.83
C PRO A 479 20.65 3.61 -9.21
N LEU A 480 21.59 4.53 -9.43
CA LEU A 480 22.84 4.69 -8.71
C LEU A 480 22.71 5.94 -7.83
N THR A 481 23.04 5.84 -6.55
CA THR A 481 23.02 6.98 -5.62
C THR A 481 24.40 7.60 -5.50
N ILE A 482 24.47 8.92 -5.58
CA ILE A 482 25.68 9.71 -5.33
C ILE A 482 25.41 10.67 -4.18
N GLU A 483 26.26 10.67 -3.17
CA GLU A 483 26.04 11.47 -1.95
C GLU A 483 27.30 12.20 -1.49
N PHE A 484 27.11 13.39 -0.93
CA PHE A 484 28.18 14.21 -0.35
C PHE A 484 27.62 15.37 0.49
N GLU A 485 28.46 15.93 1.36
CA GLU A 485 28.14 17.15 2.10
C GLU A 485 28.54 18.39 1.30
N SER A 486 27.72 19.44 1.38
CA SER A 486 28.09 20.80 0.93
C SER A 486 28.24 21.69 2.15
N VAL A 487 29.33 22.46 2.21
CA VAL A 487 29.58 23.39 3.33
C VAL A 487 29.91 24.80 2.84
N THR A 488 29.39 25.79 3.58
CA THR A 488 29.76 27.20 3.43
C THR A 488 31.17 27.43 3.97
N GLN A 489 31.93 28.34 3.35
CA GLN A 489 33.29 28.66 3.79
C GLN A 489 33.31 29.79 4.82
#